data_AF-A0AA45BUL2-F1
#
_entry.id   AF-A0AA45BUL2-F1
#
_cell.length_a   1.000
_cell.length_b   1.000
_cell.length_c   1.000
_cell.angle_alpha   90.00
_cell.angle_beta   90.00
_cell.angle_gamma   90.00
#
_symmetry.space_group_name_H-M   'P 1'
#
loop_
_entity.id
_entity.type
_entity.pdbx_description
1 polymer ?
#
loop_
_entity_poly.entity_id
_entity_poly.type
_entity_poly.pdbx_seq_one_letter_code
_entity_poly.pdbx_strand_id
1 'polypeptide(L)'
;MKLRIFTLALAIACAPPVLAKGPPPPLSNAQIKTALIRESISSYPGNCPCPYNTASNGSSCGGRSAYSRGGGYAPLCYPKDVTADMVAQYRAR
;
A
#
# COMPACT_ATOMS: atom_id res chain seq x y z
N MET A 1 1.55 55.47 21.39
CA MET A 1 1.41 54.40 22.40
C MET A 1 2.48 53.35 22.15
N LYS A 2 3.19 52.98 23.21
CA LYS A 2 4.51 52.32 23.20
C LYS A 2 4.47 50.91 22.58
N LEU A 3 5.19 50.74 21.47
CA LEU A 3 5.52 49.48 20.82
C LEU A 3 6.39 48.65 21.78
N ARG A 4 5.82 47.63 22.41
CA ARG A 4 6.55 46.72 23.30
C ARG A 4 7.13 45.57 22.47
N ILE A 5 8.32 45.82 21.94
CA ILE A 5 9.24 44.80 21.42
C ILE A 5 9.71 43.98 22.62
N PHE A 6 9.02 42.86 22.88
CA PHE A 6 9.49 41.87 23.85
C PHE A 6 10.40 40.86 23.14
N THR A 7 11.70 41.10 23.31
CA THR A 7 12.77 40.09 23.49
C THR A 7 12.73 38.85 22.59
N LEU A 8 13.54 38.92 21.52
CA LEU A 8 14.22 37.77 20.92
C LEU A 8 14.83 36.87 22.03
N ALA A 9 14.30 35.66 22.22
CA ALA A 9 15.05 34.58 22.83
C ALA A 9 15.55 33.67 21.70
N LEU A 10 16.81 33.89 21.33
CA LEU A 10 17.57 33.19 20.32
C LEU A 10 17.91 31.77 20.83
N ALA A 11 17.00 30.81 20.67
CA ALA A 11 17.31 29.39 20.82
C ALA A 11 17.70 28.81 19.44
N ILE A 12 18.87 29.21 18.93
CA ILE A 12 19.43 28.66 17.70
C ILE A 12 20.25 27.40 18.00
N ALA A 13 19.75 26.30 17.46
CA ALA A 13 20.45 25.17 16.85
C ALA A 13 21.43 24.34 17.70
N CYS A 14 20.88 23.31 18.34
CA CYS A 14 21.48 21.97 18.28
C CYS A 14 20.51 21.05 17.53
N ALA A 15 20.51 21.13 16.20
CA ALA A 15 19.90 20.07 15.40
C ALA A 15 20.86 18.87 15.48
N PRO A 16 20.46 17.71 16.04
CA PRO A 16 21.30 16.52 15.97
C PRO A 16 21.58 16.21 14.49
N PRO A 17 22.77 15.73 14.12
CA PRO A 17 23.01 15.24 12.79
C PRO A 17 22.02 14.09 12.56
N VAL A 18 21.01 14.34 11.73
CA VAL A 18 20.16 13.29 11.18
C VAL A 18 21.09 12.40 10.38
N LEU A 19 21.54 11.31 11.00
CA LEU A 19 22.16 10.20 10.27
C LEU A 19 21.11 9.74 9.26
N ALA A 20 21.28 10.17 8.01
CA ALA A 20 20.51 9.65 6.90
C ALA A 20 20.82 8.16 6.81
N LYS A 21 19.92 7.33 7.35
CA LYS A 21 19.92 5.89 7.13
C LYS A 21 19.84 5.72 5.61
N GLY A 22 20.81 5.03 5.01
CA GLY A 22 20.92 4.87 3.56
C GLY A 22 19.63 4.32 2.93
N PRO A 23 19.55 4.27 1.59
CA PRO A 23 18.34 3.81 0.90
C PRO A 23 17.85 2.47 1.47
N PRO A 24 16.54 2.30 1.69
CA PRO A 24 16.01 1.02 2.14
C PRO A 24 16.37 -0.06 1.12
N PRO A 25 16.59 -1.32 1.57
CA PRO A 25 16.88 -2.41 0.67
C PRO A 25 15.74 -2.60 -0.35
N PRO A 26 16.04 -3.12 -1.55
CA PRO A 26 15.02 -3.38 -2.56
C PRO A 26 13.97 -4.36 -2.02
N LEU A 27 12.73 -4.20 -2.48
CA LEU A 27 11.62 -5.07 -2.05
C LEU A 27 11.91 -6.54 -2.40
N SER A 28 11.59 -7.43 -1.47
CA SER A 28 11.58 -8.88 -1.69
C SER A 28 10.44 -9.29 -2.63
N ASN A 29 10.54 -10.48 -3.22
CA ASN A 29 9.46 -11.00 -4.07
C ASN A 29 8.13 -11.10 -3.30
N ALA A 30 8.17 -11.50 -2.03
CA ALA A 30 6.97 -11.57 -1.19
C ALA A 30 6.32 -10.18 -1.02
N GLN A 31 7.11 -9.14 -0.79
CA GLN A 31 6.60 -7.77 -0.67
C GLN A 31 6.01 -7.27 -1.99
N ILE A 32 6.65 -7.58 -3.14
CA ILE A 32 6.13 -7.22 -4.46
C ILE A 32 4.81 -7.95 -4.74
N LYS A 33 4.72 -9.24 -4.42
CA LYS A 33 3.46 -10.00 -4.56
C LYS A 33 2.34 -9.36 -3.74
N THR A 34 2.61 -8.99 -2.49
CA THR A 34 1.65 -8.27 -1.65
C THR A 34 1.25 -6.92 -2.23
N ALA A 35 2.20 -6.17 -2.79
CA ALA A 35 1.93 -4.89 -3.43
C ALA A 35 1.00 -5.02 -4.64
N LEU A 36 1.27 -5.99 -5.53
CA LEU A 36 0.46 -6.28 -6.71
C LEU A 36 -0.96 -6.76 -6.35
N ILE A 37 -1.09 -7.63 -5.34
CA ILE A 37 -2.41 -8.07 -4.83
C ILE A 37 -3.20 -6.87 -4.30
N ARG A 38 -2.55 -5.99 -3.51
CA ARG A 38 -3.17 -4.78 -2.99
C ARG A 38 -3.61 -3.84 -4.11
N GLU A 39 -2.76 -3.62 -5.11
CA GLU A 39 -3.08 -2.81 -6.29
C GLU A 39 -4.30 -3.37 -7.03
N SER A 40 -4.32 -4.69 -7.28
CA SER A 40 -5.43 -5.37 -7.93
C SER A 40 -6.74 -5.32 -7.15
N ILE A 41 -6.69 -5.40 -5.82
CA ILE A 41 -7.87 -5.26 -4.96
C ILE A 41 -8.37 -3.81 -4.99
N SER A 42 -7.45 -2.84 -4.93
CA SER A 42 -7.80 -1.41 -4.88
C SER A 42 -8.38 -0.86 -6.17
N SER A 43 -8.05 -1.48 -7.32
CA SER A 43 -8.58 -1.09 -8.63
C SER A 43 -9.95 -1.70 -8.93
N TYR A 44 -10.43 -2.64 -8.12
CA TYR A 44 -11.73 -3.27 -8.32
C TYR A 44 -12.88 -2.33 -7.90
N PRO A 45 -13.85 -2.04 -8.78
CA PRO A 45 -14.84 -0.98 -8.57
C PRO A 45 -15.98 -1.31 -7.60
N GLY A 46 -15.92 -2.45 -6.89
CA GLY A 46 -17.04 -2.92 -6.08
C GLY A 46 -16.62 -3.60 -4.78
N ASN A 47 -17.64 -4.06 -4.06
CA ASN A 47 -17.44 -4.88 -2.86
C ASN A 47 -17.23 -6.34 -3.30
N CYS A 48 -16.30 -7.04 -2.67
CA CYS A 48 -15.92 -8.43 -2.97
C CYS A 48 -15.02 -8.70 -4.20
N PRO A 49 -13.81 -8.11 -4.30
CA PRO A 49 -12.79 -8.60 -5.23
C PRO A 49 -12.34 -10.03 -4.89
N CYS A 50 -11.93 -10.28 -3.64
CA CYS A 50 -11.40 -11.57 -3.19
C CYS A 50 -12.31 -12.29 -2.18
N PRO A 51 -12.15 -13.62 -2.00
CA PRO A 51 -13.02 -14.41 -1.11
C PRO A 51 -12.96 -13.96 0.36
N TYR A 52 -11.81 -13.46 0.78
CA TYR A 52 -11.55 -13.00 2.15
C TYR A 52 -11.92 -11.54 2.39
N ASN A 53 -12.36 -10.79 1.37
CA ASN A 53 -12.92 -9.47 1.59
C ASN A 53 -14.28 -9.58 2.29
N THR A 54 -14.74 -8.44 2.79
CA THR A 54 -16.03 -8.30 3.47
C THR A 54 -17.03 -7.63 2.54
N ALA A 55 -18.25 -8.16 2.49
CA ALA A 55 -19.38 -7.54 1.82
C ALA A 55 -19.92 -6.36 2.66
N SER A 56 -20.77 -5.51 2.06
CA SER A 56 -21.33 -4.32 2.74
C SER A 56 -22.10 -4.63 4.03
N ASN A 57 -22.58 -5.86 4.20
CA ASN A 57 -23.29 -6.32 5.39
C ASN A 57 -22.37 -6.98 6.44
N GLY A 58 -21.05 -6.89 6.31
CA GLY A 58 -20.09 -7.47 7.25
C GLY A 58 -19.78 -8.96 7.06
N SER A 59 -20.49 -9.66 6.17
CA SER A 59 -20.21 -11.08 5.88
C SER A 59 -18.99 -11.25 4.96
N SER A 60 -18.31 -12.40 5.04
CA SER A 60 -17.24 -12.73 4.09
C SER A 60 -17.80 -12.90 2.67
N CYS A 61 -17.04 -12.45 1.67
CA CYS A 61 -17.45 -12.55 0.28
C CYS A 61 -17.52 -14.02 -0.17
N GLY A 62 -16.51 -14.82 0.15
CA GLY A 62 -16.45 -16.25 -0.18
C GLY A 62 -16.67 -16.51 -1.67
N GLY A 63 -17.63 -17.39 -1.98
CA GLY A 63 -18.04 -17.70 -3.36
C GLY A 63 -18.63 -16.52 -4.13
N ARG A 64 -19.02 -15.44 -3.44
CA ARG A 64 -19.53 -14.19 -4.03
C ARG A 64 -18.41 -13.20 -4.39
N SER A 65 -17.15 -13.61 -4.40
CA SER A 65 -16.07 -12.75 -4.88
C SER A 65 -15.97 -12.77 -6.41
N ALA A 66 -15.41 -11.72 -7.00
CA ALA A 66 -15.08 -11.71 -8.43
C ALA A 66 -14.11 -12.85 -8.77
N TYR A 67 -13.12 -13.05 -7.90
CA TYR A 67 -12.19 -14.19 -7.98
C TYR A 67 -12.89 -15.54 -8.04
N SER A 68 -13.90 -15.79 -7.20
CA SER A 68 -14.56 -17.11 -7.13
C SER A 68 -15.65 -17.33 -8.17
N ARG A 69 -16.45 -16.31 -8.52
CA ARG A 69 -17.58 -16.49 -9.45
C ARG A 69 -17.13 -16.73 -10.89
N GLY A 70 -15.97 -16.21 -11.28
CA GLY A 70 -15.53 -16.18 -12.68
C GLY A 70 -16.42 -15.30 -13.57
N GLY A 71 -16.09 -15.20 -14.85
CA GLY A 71 -16.94 -14.54 -15.86
C GLY A 71 -16.86 -13.01 -15.91
N GLY A 72 -15.78 -12.40 -15.43
CA GLY A 72 -15.57 -10.95 -15.47
C GLY A 72 -14.20 -10.53 -14.96
N TYR A 73 -14.15 -9.52 -14.08
CA TYR A 73 -12.94 -9.10 -13.39
C TYR A 73 -12.24 -10.29 -12.72
N ALA A 74 -10.92 -10.42 -12.94
CA ALA A 74 -10.07 -11.46 -12.37
C ALA A 74 -9.00 -10.84 -11.47
N PRO A 75 -9.34 -10.41 -10.25
CA PRO A 75 -8.37 -9.78 -9.35
C PRO A 75 -7.33 -10.80 -8.85
N LEU A 76 -6.12 -10.31 -8.58
CA LEU A 76 -5.10 -11.06 -7.85
C LEU A 76 -5.48 -11.10 -6.37
N CYS A 77 -5.58 -12.30 -5.81
CA CYS A 77 -6.02 -12.48 -4.42
C CYS A 77 -4.98 -13.19 -3.54
N TYR A 78 -4.12 -14.00 -4.14
CA TYR A 78 -3.15 -14.82 -3.44
C TYR A 78 -1.76 -14.72 -4.07
N PRO A 79 -0.68 -14.98 -3.31
CA PRO A 79 0.69 -14.94 -3.85
C PRO A 79 0.94 -15.89 -5.02
N LYS A 80 0.16 -16.97 -5.13
CA LYS A 80 0.21 -17.92 -6.24
C LYS A 80 -0.34 -17.35 -7.55
N ASP A 81 -1.21 -16.33 -7.46
CA ASP A 81 -1.78 -15.66 -8.63
C ASP A 81 -0.74 -14.73 -9.27
N VAL A 82 0.33 -14.40 -8.53
CA VAL A 82 1.42 -13.51 -9.00
C VAL A 82 2.58 -14.33 -9.58
N THR A 83 2.77 -14.20 -10.88
CA THR A 83 3.83 -14.83 -11.68
C THR A 83 5.18 -14.12 -11.50
N ALA A 84 6.26 -14.80 -11.90
CA ALA A 84 7.59 -14.21 -11.90
C ALA A 84 7.67 -12.99 -12.83
N ASP A 85 7.00 -13.03 -13.98
CA ASP A 85 6.99 -11.93 -14.95
C ASP A 85 6.33 -10.67 -14.38
N MET A 86 5.23 -10.81 -13.63
CA MET A 86 4.61 -9.67 -12.94
C MET A 86 5.57 -9.04 -11.92
N VAL A 87 6.33 -9.85 -11.20
CA VAL A 87 7.35 -9.36 -10.25
C VAL A 87 8.47 -8.65 -10.99
N ALA A 88 8.95 -9.20 -12.11
CA ALA A 88 9.99 -8.58 -12.93
C ALA A 88 9.52 -7.24 -13.51
N GLN A 89 8.30 -7.18 -14.03
CA GLN A 89 7.68 -5.94 -14.52
C GLN A 89 7.54 -4.90 -13.41
N TYR A 90 7.11 -5.30 -12.20
CA TYR A 90 7.03 -4.37 -11.07
C TYR A 90 8.39 -3.75 -10.72
N ARG A 91 9.49 -4.53 -10.80
CA ARG A 91 10.84 -4.01 -10.54
C ARG A 91 11.36 -3.07 -11.62
N ALA A 92 10.81 -3.15 -12.83
CA ALA A 92 11.19 -2.32 -13.97
C ALA A 92 10.38 -1.02 -14.10
N ARG A 93 9.33 -0.85 -13.28
CA ARG A 93 8.57 0.40 -13.14
C ARG A 93 9.36 1.40 -12.32
#